data_AF-A0A1T4L1Y7-F1
#
_entry.id   AF-A0A1T4L1Y7-F1
#
_cell.length_a   1.000
_cell.length_b   1.000
_cell.length_c   1.000
_cell.angle_alpha   90.00
_cell.angle_beta   90.00
_cell.angle_gamma   90.00
#
_symmetry.space_group_name_H-M   'P 1'
#
loop_
_entity.id
_entity.type
_entity.pdbx_description
1 polymer ?
#
loop_
_entity_poly.entity_id
_entity_poly.type
_entity_poly.pdbx_seq_one_letter_code
_entity_poly.pdbx_strand_id
1 'polypeptide(L)'
;MAIAGLVLVSLSGTAIAQDRLDAGGLTFKDFATADHGASFDRGDPMLPEGPGPARARVLSIDNNGSFARIRFPRVKLDVSLPLGWQAFEEAERGIAYNADMSYRLLAWPLDFPFEGVRDAEHYAATKGGTILARHPGAKVQAHKLTDGSFLIVYENIKPTRADREPRTVFDLVIPNPKDAKAGILMTLGVPGSQAERGLRLMALIKSSIKVDW
;
A
#
# COMPACT_ATOMS: atom_id res chain seq x y z
N MET A 1 -55.79 -20.17 25.08
CA MET A 1 -54.51 -20.77 24.66
C MET A 1 -53.87 -19.84 23.64
N ALA A 2 -52.79 -19.17 24.04
CA ALA A 2 -52.08 -18.19 23.23
C ALA A 2 -50.74 -18.79 22.76
N ILE A 3 -50.44 -18.70 21.47
CA ILE A 3 -49.13 -19.07 20.91
C ILE A 3 -48.40 -17.75 20.66
N ALA A 4 -47.33 -17.56 21.42
CA ALA A 4 -46.48 -16.37 21.40
C ALA A 4 -45.63 -16.34 20.12
N GLY A 5 -45.67 -15.21 19.42
CA GLY A 5 -44.77 -14.90 18.32
C GLY A 5 -43.36 -14.62 18.84
N LEU A 6 -42.39 -15.35 18.32
CA LEU A 6 -40.97 -15.13 18.55
C LEU A 6 -40.52 -13.94 17.68
N VAL A 7 -40.40 -12.77 18.30
CA VAL A 7 -39.73 -11.61 17.70
C VAL A 7 -38.23 -11.84 17.81
N LEU A 8 -37.57 -12.16 16.68
CA LEU A 8 -36.11 -12.07 16.58
C LEU A 8 -35.74 -10.58 16.57
N VAL A 9 -35.31 -10.07 17.73
CA VAL A 9 -34.61 -8.80 17.82
C VAL A 9 -33.20 -9.03 17.27
N SER A 10 -32.99 -8.71 16.00
CA SER A 10 -31.67 -8.61 15.41
C SER A 10 -30.95 -7.43 16.08
N LEU A 11 -30.02 -7.76 16.98
CA LEU A 11 -29.06 -6.85 17.56
C LEU A 11 -28.33 -6.13 16.41
N SER A 12 -28.71 -4.88 16.17
CA SER A 12 -27.98 -3.95 15.35
C SER A 12 -26.69 -3.61 16.10
N GLY A 13 -25.69 -4.48 15.99
CA GLY A 13 -24.33 -4.13 16.36
C GLY A 13 -23.91 -2.98 15.48
N THR A 14 -23.77 -1.79 16.08
CA THR A 14 -23.09 -0.66 15.46
C THR A 14 -21.73 -1.15 15.01
N ALA A 15 -21.56 -1.35 13.70
CA ALA A 15 -20.26 -1.50 13.09
C ALA A 15 -19.52 -0.19 13.37
N ILE A 16 -18.68 -0.20 14.40
CA ILE A 16 -17.69 0.84 14.60
C ILE A 16 -16.83 0.78 13.35
N ALA A 17 -16.98 1.79 12.49
CA ALA A 17 -16.10 1.98 11.35
C ALA A 17 -14.65 1.87 11.87
N GLN A 18 -13.82 1.02 11.26
CA GLN A 18 -12.38 1.05 11.51
C GLN A 18 -11.88 2.41 11.02
N ASP A 19 -11.87 3.38 11.93
CA ASP A 19 -11.85 4.82 11.66
C ASP A 19 -10.50 5.31 11.11
N ARG A 20 -9.42 4.54 11.28
CA ARG A 20 -8.11 4.77 10.70
C ARG A 20 -7.40 3.43 10.53
N LEU A 21 -6.55 3.32 9.52
CA LEU A 21 -5.58 2.23 9.47
C LEU A 21 -4.67 2.35 10.70
N ASP A 22 -4.69 1.30 11.53
CA ASP A 22 -3.97 1.25 12.79
C ASP A 22 -2.78 0.30 12.67
N ALA A 23 -1.60 0.77 13.09
CA ALA A 23 -0.37 -0.01 13.15
C ALA A 23 -0.38 -1.06 14.28
N GLY A 24 -1.36 -1.02 15.19
CA GLY A 24 -1.53 -2.04 16.22
C GLY A 24 -0.35 -2.10 17.20
N GLY A 25 0.27 -0.95 17.47
CA GLY A 25 1.48 -0.84 18.30
C GLY A 25 2.79 -1.20 17.60
N LEU A 26 2.77 -1.71 16.36
CA LEU A 26 3.99 -1.92 15.58
C LEU A 26 4.60 -0.58 15.15
N THR A 27 5.91 -0.58 14.94
CA THR A 27 6.71 0.55 14.48
C THR A 27 7.57 0.13 13.30
N PHE A 28 8.27 1.09 12.65
CA PHE A 28 9.19 0.75 11.57
C PHE A 28 10.33 -0.19 12.01
N LYS A 29 10.68 -0.22 13.31
CA LYS A 29 11.66 -1.16 13.89
C LYS A 29 11.30 -2.62 13.62
N ASP A 30 10.01 -2.93 13.66
CA ASP A 30 9.52 -4.28 13.44
C ASP A 30 9.74 -4.72 11.97
N PHE A 31 9.97 -3.80 11.06
CA PHE A 31 10.17 -4.07 9.63
C PHE A 31 11.59 -3.77 9.14
N ALA A 32 12.44 -3.30 10.04
CA ALA A 32 13.78 -2.83 9.74
C ALA A 32 14.82 -3.94 9.90
N THR A 33 15.96 -3.78 9.22
CA THR A 33 17.18 -4.54 9.49
C THR A 33 18.27 -3.62 10.07
N ALA A 34 19.29 -4.22 10.69
CA ALA A 34 20.40 -3.49 11.29
C ALA A 34 21.45 -3.09 10.23
N ASP A 35 21.05 -2.26 9.26
CA ASP A 35 21.92 -1.77 8.19
C ASP A 35 22.23 -0.27 8.27
N HIS A 36 21.61 0.44 9.21
CA HIS A 36 21.77 1.88 9.44
C HIS A 36 21.53 2.76 8.20
N GLY A 37 20.65 2.31 7.30
CA GLY A 37 20.29 3.02 6.07
C GLY A 37 21.23 2.78 4.88
N ALA A 38 22.25 1.94 5.04
CA ALA A 38 23.16 1.59 3.96
C ALA A 38 22.46 0.98 2.73
N SER A 39 21.28 0.37 2.89
CA SER A 39 20.45 -0.14 1.80
C SER A 39 19.95 0.94 0.85
N PHE A 40 19.76 2.19 1.32
CA PHE A 40 19.27 3.28 0.48
C PHE A 40 20.39 3.96 -0.32
N ASP A 41 21.63 3.84 0.13
CA ASP A 41 22.82 4.33 -0.57
C ASP A 41 23.39 3.31 -1.56
N ARG A 42 22.95 2.04 -1.44
CA ARG A 42 23.30 0.97 -2.36
C ARG A 42 22.65 1.27 -3.70
N GLY A 43 23.33 2.05 -4.53
CA GLY A 43 22.97 2.31 -5.93
C GLY A 43 23.11 1.07 -6.81
N ASP A 44 22.78 -0.11 -6.29
CA ASP A 44 22.94 -1.39 -6.98
C ASP A 44 22.01 -1.39 -8.20
N PRO A 45 22.58 -1.44 -9.41
CA PRO A 45 21.82 -1.53 -10.65
C PRO A 45 21.37 -2.98 -10.83
N MET A 46 20.42 -3.44 -10.02
CA MET A 46 19.83 -4.76 -10.16
C MET A 46 18.63 -4.74 -11.14
N LEU A 47 18.76 -4.05 -12.31
CA LEU A 47 18.06 -4.23 -13.62
C LEU A 47 18.26 -3.00 -14.58
N PRO A 48 18.11 -3.14 -15.92
CA PRO A 48 19.18 -2.96 -16.92
C PRO A 48 19.44 -1.53 -17.45
N GLU A 49 20.64 -1.41 -18.04
CA GLU A 49 21.26 -0.25 -18.68
C GLU A 49 20.36 0.59 -19.59
N GLY A 50 20.30 1.89 -19.28
CA GLY A 50 19.65 2.95 -20.05
C GLY A 50 19.95 4.30 -19.37
N PRO A 51 19.62 5.46 -19.97
CA PRO A 51 19.84 6.76 -19.32
C PRO A 51 19.20 6.72 -17.93
N GLY A 52 20.05 6.84 -16.90
CA GLY A 52 19.79 6.25 -15.59
C GLY A 52 18.46 6.64 -14.96
N PRO A 53 17.81 5.73 -14.20
CA PRO A 53 16.57 6.02 -13.49
C PRO A 53 16.74 7.27 -12.62
N ALA A 54 15.68 8.09 -12.53
CA ALA A 54 15.65 9.13 -11.50
C ALA A 54 15.74 8.41 -10.16
N ARG A 55 16.81 8.67 -9.39
CA ARG A 55 16.98 8.00 -8.11
C ARG A 55 15.95 8.56 -7.13
N ALA A 56 15.26 7.67 -6.42
CA ALA A 56 14.61 8.06 -5.19
C ALA A 56 15.66 8.72 -4.28
N ARG A 57 15.28 9.79 -3.58
CA ARG A 57 16.22 10.57 -2.76
C ARG A 57 15.95 10.33 -1.30
N VAL A 58 16.98 9.96 -0.54
CA VAL A 58 16.93 9.96 0.92
C VAL A 58 16.88 11.40 1.41
N LEU A 59 15.81 11.77 2.11
CA LEU A 59 15.63 13.08 2.73
C LEU A 59 16.22 13.12 4.14
N SER A 60 16.04 12.06 4.91
CA SER A 60 16.57 11.91 6.27
C SER A 60 16.59 10.45 6.69
N ILE A 61 17.46 10.12 7.64
CA ILE A 61 17.53 8.80 8.28
C ILE A 61 17.28 8.99 9.78
N ASP A 62 16.32 8.25 10.34
CA ASP A 62 16.06 8.17 11.77
C ASP A 62 16.43 6.77 12.27
N ASN A 63 17.62 6.66 12.85
CA ASN A 63 18.11 5.41 13.45
C ASN A 63 17.29 5.00 14.69
N ASN A 64 16.77 5.96 15.45
CA ASN A 64 16.00 5.70 16.66
C ASN A 64 14.60 5.19 16.34
N GLY A 65 13.98 5.67 15.26
CA GLY A 65 12.72 5.17 14.71
C GLY A 65 12.91 3.96 13.77
N SER A 66 14.14 3.71 13.34
CA SER A 66 14.51 2.70 12.33
C SER A 66 13.76 2.85 11.00
N PHE A 67 13.74 4.07 10.47
CA PHE A 67 13.24 4.34 9.12
C PHE A 67 14.06 5.43 8.41
N ALA A 68 13.96 5.46 7.09
CA ALA A 68 14.42 6.57 6.26
C ALA A 68 13.22 7.25 5.60
N ARG A 69 13.29 8.58 5.47
CA ARG A 69 12.32 9.36 4.69
C ARG A 69 12.82 9.46 3.27
N ILE A 70 12.03 8.96 2.32
CA ILE A 70 12.38 8.87 0.91
C ILE A 70 11.47 9.79 0.09
N ARG A 71 12.05 10.53 -0.86
CA ARG A 71 11.33 11.26 -1.91
C ARG A 71 11.36 10.44 -3.19
N PHE A 72 10.18 10.20 -3.74
CA PHE A 72 9.97 9.80 -5.13
C PHE A 72 9.65 11.07 -5.94
N PRO A 73 10.65 11.71 -6.59
CA PRO A 73 10.45 13.02 -7.19
C PRO A 73 9.49 13.03 -8.38
N ARG A 74 9.41 11.96 -9.18
CA ARG A 74 8.46 11.86 -10.30
C ARG A 74 7.04 11.59 -9.80
N VAL A 75 6.90 10.76 -8.78
CA VAL A 75 5.60 10.51 -8.12
C VAL A 75 5.15 11.71 -7.26
N LYS A 76 6.07 12.63 -6.95
CA LYS A 76 5.88 13.77 -6.03
C LYS A 76 5.46 13.35 -4.62
N LEU A 77 6.00 12.21 -4.16
CA LEU A 77 5.64 11.56 -2.91
C LEU A 77 6.84 11.52 -1.96
N ASP A 78 6.65 11.99 -0.73
CA ASP A 78 7.53 11.63 0.39
C ASP A 78 6.89 10.51 1.20
N VAL A 79 7.68 9.54 1.60
CA VAL A 79 7.23 8.41 2.42
C VAL A 79 8.34 7.93 3.35
N SER A 80 7.98 7.41 4.52
CA SER A 80 8.93 6.74 5.41
C SER A 80 8.95 5.23 5.15
N LEU A 81 10.15 4.67 5.01
CA LEU A 81 10.38 3.25 4.77
C LEU A 81 11.32 2.67 5.84
N PRO A 82 11.13 1.41 6.28
CA PRO A 82 12.01 0.80 7.28
C PRO A 82 13.47 0.77 6.81
N LEU A 83 14.43 0.87 7.74
CA LEU A 83 15.85 0.65 7.41
C LEU A 83 16.08 -0.77 6.88
N GLY A 84 17.04 -0.97 5.99
CA GLY A 84 17.24 -2.26 5.30
C GLY A 84 16.42 -2.43 4.03
N TRP A 85 15.54 -1.48 3.71
CA TRP A 85 14.80 -1.45 2.44
C TRP A 85 15.58 -0.72 1.36
N GLN A 86 15.37 -1.12 0.12
CA GLN A 86 15.87 -0.42 -1.05
C GLN A 86 14.73 0.37 -1.69
N ALA A 87 15.03 1.53 -2.28
CA ALA A 87 14.03 2.34 -2.97
C ALA A 87 14.63 3.08 -4.18
N PHE A 88 13.90 3.13 -5.30
CA PHE A 88 14.27 3.85 -6.52
C PHE A 88 13.02 4.24 -7.32
N GLU A 89 13.16 5.05 -8.36
CA GLU A 89 12.08 5.22 -9.35
C GLU A 89 12.45 4.53 -10.66
N GLU A 90 11.46 3.92 -11.29
CA GLU A 90 11.54 3.39 -12.65
C GLU A 90 10.39 3.99 -13.45
N ALA A 91 10.72 4.63 -14.58
CA ALA A 91 9.77 5.43 -15.36
C ALA A 91 9.02 6.46 -14.48
N GLU A 92 7.73 6.25 -14.22
CA GLU A 92 6.85 7.11 -13.39
C GLU A 92 6.44 6.46 -12.07
N ARG A 93 7.15 5.41 -11.64
CA ARG A 93 6.79 4.60 -10.48
C ARG A 93 7.90 4.66 -9.43
N GLY A 94 7.51 4.95 -8.19
CA GLY A 94 8.33 4.68 -7.02
C GLY A 94 8.28 3.20 -6.69
N ILE A 95 9.44 2.59 -6.46
CA ILE A 95 9.59 1.18 -6.15
C ILE A 95 10.39 1.08 -4.86
N ALA A 96 9.92 0.27 -3.91
CA ALA A 96 10.68 -0.10 -2.74
C ALA A 96 10.45 -1.55 -2.33
N TYR A 97 11.46 -2.19 -1.74
CA TYR A 97 11.34 -3.55 -1.25
C TYR A 97 12.30 -3.80 -0.09
N ASN A 98 11.96 -4.79 0.75
CA ASN A 98 12.84 -5.27 1.81
C ASN A 98 13.94 -6.20 1.22
N ALA A 99 14.95 -6.52 2.02
CA ALA A 99 16.15 -7.24 1.57
C ALA A 99 15.90 -8.56 0.80
N ASP A 100 14.86 -9.33 1.15
CA ASP A 100 14.52 -10.59 0.47
C ASP A 100 13.41 -10.44 -0.58
N MET A 101 12.98 -9.21 -0.86
CA MET A 101 11.91 -8.84 -1.79
C MET A 101 10.56 -9.50 -1.50
N SER A 102 10.35 -10.02 -0.29
CA SER A 102 9.06 -10.58 0.13
C SER A 102 8.03 -9.48 0.38
N TYR A 103 8.46 -8.28 0.78
CA TYR A 103 7.64 -7.07 0.84
C TYR A 103 8.00 -6.16 -0.33
N ARG A 104 7.00 -5.72 -1.09
CA ARG A 104 7.19 -4.85 -2.25
C ARG A 104 6.17 -3.73 -2.22
N LEU A 105 6.65 -2.50 -2.21
CA LEU A 105 5.87 -1.29 -2.33
C LEU A 105 6.06 -0.71 -3.73
N LEU A 106 4.95 -0.38 -4.39
CA LEU A 106 4.92 0.41 -5.60
C LEU A 106 4.11 1.67 -5.32
N ALA A 107 4.51 2.80 -5.88
CA ALA A 107 3.76 4.05 -5.82
C ALA A 107 3.71 4.68 -7.20
N TRP A 108 2.55 5.15 -7.64
CA TRP A 108 2.42 5.85 -8.92
C TRP A 108 1.29 6.89 -8.90
N PRO A 109 1.40 7.95 -9.71
CA PRO A 109 0.30 8.88 -9.95
C PRO A 109 -0.87 8.18 -10.64
N LEU A 110 -2.08 8.48 -10.20
CA LEU A 110 -3.31 8.04 -10.85
C LEU A 110 -3.94 9.20 -11.63
N ASP A 111 -4.25 8.92 -12.88
CA ASP A 111 -5.18 9.68 -13.73
C ASP A 111 -6.44 8.83 -13.88
N PHE A 112 -7.52 9.23 -13.21
CA PHE A 112 -8.78 8.47 -13.20
C PHE A 112 -9.42 8.39 -14.60
N PRO A 113 -9.51 9.48 -15.39
CA PRO A 113 -9.92 9.40 -16.79
C PRO A 113 -9.12 8.39 -17.63
N PHE A 114 -7.79 8.35 -17.49
CA PHE A 114 -6.95 7.39 -18.21
C PHE A 114 -7.27 5.94 -17.80
N GLU A 115 -7.53 5.70 -16.52
CA GLU A 115 -7.98 4.40 -16.00
C GLU A 115 -9.44 4.08 -16.36
N GLY A 116 -10.16 4.98 -17.05
CA GLY A 116 -11.56 4.80 -17.45
C GLY A 116 -12.56 4.92 -16.29
N VAL A 117 -12.16 5.57 -15.19
CA VAL A 117 -12.99 5.75 -13.99
C VAL A 117 -13.22 7.23 -13.70
N ARG A 118 -14.19 7.52 -12.82
CA ARG A 118 -14.68 8.89 -12.61
C ARG A 118 -13.92 9.62 -11.52
N ASP A 119 -13.55 8.88 -10.49
CA ASP A 119 -12.93 9.35 -9.26
C ASP A 119 -12.32 8.14 -8.52
N ALA A 120 -11.75 8.39 -7.35
CA ALA A 120 -11.16 7.37 -6.48
C ALA A 120 -12.16 6.30 -6.00
N GLU A 121 -13.42 6.66 -5.77
CA GLU A 121 -14.44 5.72 -5.31
C GLU A 121 -14.83 4.76 -6.43
N HIS A 122 -15.03 5.30 -7.64
CA HIS A 122 -15.24 4.50 -8.83
C HIS A 122 -14.03 3.63 -9.16
N TYR A 123 -12.80 4.13 -8.96
CA TYR A 123 -11.59 3.32 -9.05
C TYR A 123 -11.64 2.12 -8.10
N ALA A 124 -11.90 2.37 -6.81
CA ALA A 124 -11.94 1.33 -5.79
C ALA A 124 -13.02 0.28 -6.06
N ALA A 125 -14.19 0.71 -6.55
CA ALA A 125 -15.29 -0.20 -6.90
C ALA A 125 -15.00 -1.06 -8.15
N THR A 126 -14.24 -0.55 -9.12
CA THR A 126 -14.02 -1.24 -10.41
C THR A 126 -12.76 -2.09 -10.45
N LYS A 127 -11.69 -1.68 -9.75
CA LYS A 127 -10.40 -2.39 -9.79
C LYS A 127 -10.52 -3.81 -9.27
N GLY A 128 -11.38 -4.03 -8.26
CA GLY A 128 -11.65 -5.36 -7.72
C GLY A 128 -12.18 -6.35 -8.75
N GLY A 129 -13.12 -5.93 -9.59
CA GLY A 129 -13.64 -6.77 -10.68
C GLY A 129 -12.55 -7.15 -11.69
N THR A 130 -11.66 -6.21 -12.01
CA THR A 130 -10.53 -6.46 -12.92
C THR A 130 -9.54 -7.48 -12.34
N ILE A 131 -9.25 -7.40 -11.04
CA ILE A 131 -8.37 -8.36 -10.37
C ILE A 131 -9.02 -9.75 -10.30
N LEU A 132 -10.30 -9.86 -9.97
CA LEU A 132 -11.02 -11.13 -9.96
C LEU A 132 -11.00 -11.81 -11.33
N ALA A 133 -11.13 -11.04 -12.41
CA ALA A 133 -11.05 -11.57 -13.78
C ALA A 133 -9.67 -12.13 -14.13
N ARG A 134 -8.58 -11.50 -13.64
CA ARG A 134 -7.19 -11.92 -13.90
C ARG A 134 -6.71 -13.02 -12.94
N HIS A 135 -7.26 -13.06 -11.74
CA HIS A 135 -6.90 -14.01 -10.68
C HIS A 135 -8.15 -14.72 -10.16
N PRO A 136 -8.67 -15.72 -10.90
CA PRO A 136 -9.76 -16.56 -10.42
C PRO A 136 -9.37 -17.21 -9.09
N GLY A 137 -10.20 -17.01 -8.06
CA GLY A 137 -9.95 -17.47 -6.68
C GLY A 137 -9.38 -16.41 -5.72
N ALA A 138 -9.04 -15.22 -6.22
CA ALA A 138 -8.73 -14.08 -5.36
C ALA A 138 -9.97 -13.65 -4.56
N LYS A 139 -9.76 -13.09 -3.38
CA LYS A 139 -10.78 -12.35 -2.63
C LYS A 139 -10.48 -10.88 -2.71
N VAL A 140 -11.52 -10.05 -2.81
CA VAL A 140 -11.36 -8.60 -2.89
C VAL A 140 -12.29 -7.91 -1.93
N GLN A 141 -11.75 -6.94 -1.19
CA GLN A 141 -12.49 -6.07 -0.29
C GLN A 141 -12.02 -4.63 -0.51
N ALA A 142 -12.92 -3.66 -0.41
CA ALA A 142 -12.58 -2.25 -0.51
C ALA A 142 -13.23 -1.49 0.64
N HIS A 143 -12.45 -0.62 1.28
CA HIS A 143 -12.86 0.16 2.44
C HIS A 143 -12.51 1.63 2.22
N LYS A 144 -13.50 2.50 2.39
CA LYS A 144 -13.28 3.95 2.47
C LYS A 144 -12.80 4.29 3.88
N LEU A 145 -11.72 5.05 3.98
CA LEU A 145 -11.14 5.52 5.23
C LEU A 145 -11.69 6.92 5.57
N THR A 146 -11.57 7.34 6.82
CA THR A 146 -12.15 8.62 7.28
C THR A 146 -11.55 9.86 6.63
N ASP A 147 -10.31 9.77 6.17
CA ASP A 147 -9.63 10.85 5.45
C ASP A 147 -9.96 10.88 3.94
N GLY A 148 -10.93 10.07 3.50
CA GLY A 148 -11.39 10.02 2.11
C GLY A 148 -10.52 9.16 1.19
N SER A 149 -9.41 8.59 1.69
CA SER A 149 -8.65 7.58 0.95
C SER A 149 -9.35 6.21 0.97
N PHE A 150 -8.95 5.31 0.08
CA PHE A 150 -9.52 3.98 -0.05
C PHE A 150 -8.44 2.93 0.10
N LEU A 151 -8.69 1.93 0.95
CA LEU A 151 -7.89 0.71 1.01
C LEU A 151 -8.62 -0.40 0.27
N ILE A 152 -7.98 -0.98 -0.73
CA ILE A 152 -8.45 -2.16 -1.44
C ILE A 152 -7.51 -3.31 -1.08
N VAL A 153 -8.06 -4.42 -0.63
CA VAL A 153 -7.33 -5.60 -0.21
C VAL A 153 -7.64 -6.72 -1.18
N TYR A 154 -6.59 -7.31 -1.76
CA TYR A 154 -6.69 -8.50 -2.57
C TYR A 154 -5.94 -9.64 -1.87
N GLU A 155 -6.65 -10.74 -1.60
CA GLU A 155 -6.08 -11.93 -0.98
C GLU A 155 -6.02 -13.07 -1.99
N ASN A 156 -5.15 -14.05 -1.73
CA ASN A 156 -4.93 -15.22 -2.58
C ASN A 156 -4.48 -14.86 -4.01
N ILE A 157 -3.72 -13.78 -4.16
CA ILE A 157 -3.10 -13.45 -5.45
C ILE A 157 -2.06 -14.51 -5.76
N LYS A 158 -2.19 -15.13 -6.94
CA LYS A 158 -1.32 -16.25 -7.36
C LYS A 158 0.15 -15.84 -7.29
N PRO A 159 1.03 -16.72 -6.79
CA PRO A 159 2.45 -16.45 -6.72
C PRO A 159 3.04 -16.23 -8.13
N THR A 160 3.94 -15.27 -8.24
CA THR A 160 4.88 -15.17 -9.36
C THR A 160 6.02 -16.18 -9.19
N ARG A 161 6.89 -16.35 -10.20
CA ARG A 161 8.02 -17.29 -10.12
C ARG A 161 8.96 -17.05 -8.91
N ALA A 162 8.98 -15.83 -8.38
CA ALA A 162 9.80 -15.46 -7.23
C ALA A 162 9.09 -15.66 -5.88
N ASP A 163 7.78 -15.93 -5.87
CA ASP A 163 6.99 -16.03 -4.66
C ASP A 163 6.90 -17.48 -4.17
N ARG A 164 7.07 -17.67 -2.86
CA ARG A 164 7.01 -19.00 -2.21
C ARG A 164 5.60 -19.40 -1.80
N GLU A 165 4.68 -18.44 -1.75
CA GLU A 165 3.29 -18.60 -1.36
C GLU A 165 2.41 -17.54 -2.05
N PRO A 166 1.06 -17.70 -2.07
CA PRO A 166 0.16 -16.65 -2.53
C PRO A 166 0.37 -15.34 -1.78
N ARG A 167 0.06 -14.22 -2.43
CA ARG A 167 0.26 -12.88 -1.86
C ARG A 167 -1.05 -12.27 -1.39
N THR A 168 -0.93 -11.41 -0.38
CA THR A 168 -1.92 -10.39 -0.07
C THR A 168 -1.39 -9.05 -0.55
N VAL A 169 -2.25 -8.28 -1.20
CA VAL A 169 -1.92 -6.99 -1.81
C VAL A 169 -2.84 -5.92 -1.25
N PHE A 170 -2.26 -4.82 -0.81
CA PHE A 170 -2.94 -3.65 -0.26
C PHE A 170 -2.74 -2.47 -1.22
N ASP A 171 -3.82 -2.04 -1.88
CA ASP A 171 -3.84 -0.82 -2.67
C ASP A 171 -4.42 0.31 -1.81
N LEU A 172 -3.60 1.32 -1.52
CA LEU A 172 -4.05 2.58 -0.91
C LEU A 172 -4.19 3.64 -2.00
N VAL A 173 -5.42 4.04 -2.28
CA VAL A 173 -5.76 5.12 -3.21
C VAL A 173 -5.99 6.40 -2.42
N ILE A 174 -5.16 7.42 -2.67
CA ILE A 174 -5.25 8.74 -2.03
C ILE A 174 -5.71 9.73 -3.10
N PRO A 175 -6.95 10.25 -3.05
CA PRO A 175 -7.43 11.23 -4.01
C PRO A 175 -6.69 12.56 -3.84
N ASN A 176 -6.49 13.29 -4.94
CA ASN A 176 -6.03 14.67 -4.87
C ASN A 176 -7.17 15.55 -4.32
N PRO A 177 -6.97 16.26 -3.20
CA PRO A 177 -8.02 17.08 -2.61
C PRO A 177 -8.41 18.29 -3.46
N LYS A 178 -7.58 18.67 -4.44
CA LYS A 178 -7.82 19.80 -5.36
C LYS A 178 -8.33 19.37 -6.73
N ASP A 179 -8.23 18.08 -7.07
CA ASP A 179 -8.64 17.55 -8.37
C ASP A 179 -9.19 16.12 -8.23
N ALA A 180 -10.51 15.98 -8.36
CA ALA A 180 -11.17 14.69 -8.26
C ALA A 180 -10.79 13.68 -9.36
N LYS A 181 -10.08 14.12 -10.42
CA LYS A 181 -9.62 13.28 -11.53
C LYS A 181 -8.22 12.71 -11.33
N ALA A 182 -7.53 13.09 -10.26
CA ALA A 182 -6.17 12.65 -9.99
C ALA A 182 -6.02 12.06 -8.58
N GLY A 183 -4.99 11.25 -8.40
CA GLY A 183 -4.63 10.70 -7.09
C GLY A 183 -3.25 10.07 -7.07
N ILE A 184 -2.95 9.39 -5.96
CA ILE A 184 -1.79 8.51 -5.83
C ILE A 184 -2.32 7.11 -5.51
N LEU A 185 -1.76 6.09 -6.15
CA LEU A 185 -1.90 4.70 -5.73
C LEU A 185 -0.59 4.24 -5.12
N MET A 186 -0.66 3.67 -3.93
CA MET A 186 0.40 2.84 -3.37
C MET A 186 -0.06 1.39 -3.25
N THR A 187 0.73 0.47 -3.78
CA THR A 187 0.47 -0.97 -3.73
C THR A 187 1.53 -1.63 -2.88
N LEU A 188 1.15 -2.21 -1.73
CA LEU A 188 2.01 -3.05 -0.90
C LEU A 188 1.64 -4.52 -1.09
N GLY A 189 2.52 -5.30 -1.70
CA GLY A 189 2.39 -6.75 -1.77
C GLY A 189 3.22 -7.44 -0.68
N VAL A 190 2.62 -8.39 0.03
CA VAL A 190 3.27 -9.20 1.08
C VAL A 190 2.94 -10.69 0.89
N PRO A 191 3.70 -11.60 1.52
CA PRO A 191 3.30 -13.01 1.57
C PRO A 191 1.97 -13.17 2.32
N GLY A 192 1.10 -14.08 1.87
CA GLY A 192 -0.24 -14.26 2.44
C GLY A 192 -0.21 -14.58 3.94
N SER A 193 0.76 -15.39 4.38
CA SER A 193 1.02 -15.67 5.80
C SER A 193 1.32 -14.44 6.66
N GLN A 194 1.70 -13.31 6.04
CA GLN A 194 2.05 -12.06 6.72
C GLN A 194 1.04 -10.93 6.44
N ALA A 195 -0.18 -11.25 6.00
CA ALA A 195 -1.20 -10.25 5.66
C ALA A 195 -1.46 -9.23 6.78
N GLU A 196 -1.66 -9.68 8.02
CA GLU A 196 -1.89 -8.77 9.15
C GLU A 196 -0.70 -7.83 9.36
N ARG A 197 0.52 -8.38 9.36
CA ARG A 197 1.76 -7.61 9.51
C ARG A 197 1.93 -6.59 8.39
N GLY A 198 1.60 -6.98 7.16
CA GLY A 198 1.59 -6.09 5.99
C GLY A 198 0.58 -4.94 6.11
N LEU A 199 -0.62 -5.21 6.63
CA LEU A 199 -1.62 -4.16 6.88
C LEU A 199 -1.12 -3.14 7.90
N ARG A 200 -0.45 -3.60 8.98
CA ARG A 200 0.17 -2.71 9.97
C ARG A 200 1.29 -1.85 9.36
N LEU A 201 2.10 -2.43 8.46
CA LEU A 201 3.09 -1.65 7.72
C LEU A 201 2.43 -0.61 6.82
N MET A 202 1.36 -0.96 6.09
CA MET A 202 0.63 0.01 5.27
C MET A 202 0.09 1.17 6.12
N ALA A 203 -0.39 0.90 7.34
CA ALA A 203 -0.81 1.94 8.29
C ALA A 203 0.35 2.89 8.65
N LEU A 204 1.53 2.34 8.99
CA LEU A 204 2.73 3.13 9.28
C LEU A 204 3.16 3.99 8.09
N ILE A 205 3.25 3.39 6.91
CA ILE A 205 3.61 4.08 5.66
C ILE A 205 2.62 5.21 5.41
N LYS A 206 1.30 4.93 5.43
CA LYS A 206 0.24 5.92 5.24
C LYS A 206 0.36 7.12 6.18
N SER A 207 0.66 6.87 7.45
CA SER A 207 0.78 7.94 8.46
C SER A 207 1.93 8.92 8.18
N SER A 208 2.90 8.52 7.36
CA SER A 208 4.10 9.29 7.04
C SER A 208 4.07 9.99 5.68
N ILE A 209 3.02 9.75 4.88
CA ILE A 209 2.91 10.25 3.51
C ILE A 209 2.81 11.77 3.48
N LYS A 210 3.57 12.36 2.57
CA LYS A 210 3.35 13.74 2.12
C LYS A 210 3.36 13.76 0.60
N VAL A 211 2.23 14.14 0.00
CA VAL A 211 2.12 14.34 -1.45
C VAL A 211 2.24 15.82 -1.78
N ASP A 212 2.99 16.11 -2.83
CA ASP A 212 3.15 17.45 -3.39
C ASP A 212 2.25 17.58 -4.64
N TRP A 213 1.01 18.05 -4.40
CA TRP A 213 -0.08 18.16 -5.39
C TRP A 213 0.08 19.34 -6.34
#